data_AF-A0A3C1L0H8-F1
#
_entry.id   AF-A0A3C1L0H8-F1
#
_cell.length_a   1.000
_cell.length_b   1.000
_cell.length_c   1.000
_cell.angle_alpha   90.00
_cell.angle_beta   90.00
_cell.angle_gamma   90.00
#
_symmetry.space_group_name_H-M   'P 1'
#
loop_
_entity.id
_entity.type
_entity.pdbx_description
1 polymer ?
#
loop_
_entity_poly.entity_id
_entity_poly.type
_entity_poly.pdbx_seq_one_letter_code
_entity_poly.pdbx_strand_id
1 'polypeptide(L)'
;MDRGIGAFDEAIGWATCSNDGGANCPSISWAKVNDPQRGEVLQVTHAAKGKAGLYIASNAGQDLSAFSEGEISFDIKFISGDPQLSIKIDCVWPCSTGDMNLGPKKLGQWQTVKVAVSDLMAQGLKLTSVDTGLVVWATGYKGAVFQLDQVYWKSKKSQQGGNGQPPGKPIDSSKWFAQTQLPDGVSWFNGELQHYTGKLENAFVSDGTLKIVALKKKYTAQGQTKGYTSARLNSKFAFKQGRVEIRAKMQSGGGTWAAIWSLGQNVQEKGGYWQTKGYGTKSWPACGEIDIIEHWGHKQNLIQSAMHTPSSHGATVNLGSQVIPTASTAFHLYELKWSADKMVFSVDGKEHYTYAPSVKNAATWPYDGKQYLLLNIAIESSIDPKFTKCVMEVDYVRVYDIGPSASKKPIWADEFD
;
A
#
# COMPACT_ATOMS: atom_id res chain seq x y z
N MET A 1 6.24 3.63 24.06
CA MET A 1 7.47 3.73 23.26
C MET A 1 7.84 2.31 22.83
N ASP A 2 8.26 2.16 21.59
CA ASP A 2 8.63 0.88 20.98
C ASP A 2 10.09 0.52 21.39
N ARG A 3 10.42 -0.75 21.67
CA ARG A 3 11.85 -1.15 21.85
C ARG A 3 12.55 -1.21 20.50
N GLY A 4 11.78 -1.33 19.41
CA GLY A 4 12.28 -1.35 18.05
C GLY A 4 12.98 -2.67 17.75
N ILE A 5 14.08 -2.56 17.00
CA ILE A 5 14.86 -3.71 16.53
C ILE A 5 16.08 -3.86 17.43
N GLY A 6 16.30 -5.07 17.95
CA GLY A 6 17.49 -5.42 18.71
C GLY A 6 17.95 -6.83 18.43
N ALA A 7 18.96 -7.27 19.17
CA ALA A 7 19.44 -8.64 19.16
C ALA A 7 19.97 -9.06 20.52
N PHE A 8 19.90 -10.36 20.81
CA PHE A 8 20.69 -10.97 21.89
C PHE A 8 21.94 -11.61 21.30
N ASP A 9 23.01 -11.68 22.10
CA ASP A 9 24.28 -12.25 21.63
C ASP A 9 25.06 -12.94 22.77
N GLU A 10 25.33 -14.23 22.60
CA GLU A 10 26.11 -15.07 23.51
C GLU A 10 27.54 -14.55 23.70
N ALA A 11 28.14 -13.94 22.67
CA ALA A 11 29.52 -13.46 22.71
C ALA A 11 29.73 -12.30 23.70
N ILE A 12 28.64 -11.68 24.17
CA ILE A 12 28.64 -10.64 25.21
C ILE A 12 27.85 -11.08 26.46
N GLY A 13 27.75 -12.39 26.68
CA GLY A 13 27.08 -12.95 27.86
C GLY A 13 25.56 -12.84 27.81
N TRP A 14 24.96 -12.99 26.63
CA TRP A 14 23.51 -12.87 26.38
C TRP A 14 22.93 -11.47 26.60
N ALA A 15 23.79 -10.45 26.66
CA ALA A 15 23.35 -9.06 26.66
C ALA A 15 22.69 -8.69 25.31
N THR A 16 21.99 -7.56 25.31
CA THR A 16 21.21 -7.08 24.16
C THR A 16 21.83 -5.87 23.50
N CYS A 17 21.83 -5.83 22.17
CA CYS A 17 22.11 -4.65 21.36
C CYS A 17 20.78 -4.13 20.82
N SER A 18 20.52 -2.82 20.88
CA SER A 18 19.19 -2.28 20.55
C SER A 18 19.33 -0.99 19.76
N ASN A 19 18.67 -0.94 18.61
CA ASN A 19 18.60 0.21 17.71
C ASN A 19 19.98 0.76 17.27
N ASP A 20 21.01 -0.08 17.25
CA ASP A 20 22.40 0.28 16.92
C ASP A 20 22.95 -0.45 15.69
N GLY A 21 22.10 -1.21 14.97
CA GLY A 21 22.51 -2.03 13.84
C GLY A 21 23.41 -3.21 14.20
N GLY A 22 23.52 -3.55 15.49
CA GLY A 22 24.42 -4.58 16.00
C GLY A 22 25.84 -4.07 16.25
N ALA A 23 26.06 -2.76 16.36
CA ALA A 23 27.38 -2.19 16.65
C ALA A 23 28.04 -2.80 17.90
N ASN A 24 27.23 -3.17 18.90
CA ASN A 24 27.71 -3.79 20.14
C ASN A 24 27.59 -5.32 20.17
N CYS A 25 27.15 -5.96 19.08
CA CYS A 25 26.93 -7.41 18.99
C CYS A 25 27.95 -8.05 18.04
N PRO A 26 28.95 -8.81 18.55
CA PRO A 26 29.96 -9.44 17.72
C PRO A 26 29.43 -10.48 16.73
N SER A 27 28.33 -11.15 17.06
CA SER A 27 27.80 -12.32 16.36
C SER A 27 26.65 -11.99 15.41
N ILE A 28 26.10 -10.77 15.47
CA ILE A 28 24.95 -10.38 14.63
C ILE A 28 24.92 -8.88 14.37
N SER A 29 24.59 -8.49 13.14
CA SER A 29 24.31 -7.12 12.75
C SER A 29 23.10 -7.03 11.83
N TRP A 30 22.52 -5.84 11.72
CA TRP A 30 21.39 -5.60 10.83
C TRP A 30 21.44 -4.20 10.21
N ALA A 31 20.97 -4.11 8.97
CA ALA A 31 20.91 -2.84 8.24
C ALA A 31 19.77 -2.85 7.22
N LYS A 32 19.24 -1.67 6.92
CA LYS A 32 18.37 -1.48 5.76
C LYS A 32 19.22 -1.52 4.50
N VAL A 33 18.82 -2.32 3.52
CA VAL A 33 19.48 -2.45 2.22
C VAL A 33 18.45 -2.40 1.10
N ASN A 34 18.87 -2.06 -0.11
CA ASN A 34 17.98 -2.06 -1.27
C ASN A 34 18.08 -3.39 -2.03
N ASP A 35 17.08 -4.27 -1.91
CA ASP A 35 16.90 -5.46 -2.73
C ASP A 35 16.29 -5.10 -4.11
N PRO A 36 16.80 -5.64 -5.23
CA PRO A 36 16.30 -5.32 -6.56
C PRO A 36 14.81 -5.66 -6.81
N GLN A 37 14.25 -6.61 -6.07
CA GLN A 37 12.87 -7.07 -6.26
C GLN A 37 11.90 -6.40 -5.27
N ARG A 38 12.35 -6.10 -4.04
CA ARG A 38 11.50 -5.61 -2.95
C ARG A 38 11.77 -4.16 -2.52
N GLY A 39 12.82 -3.52 -3.04
CA GLY A 39 13.22 -2.19 -2.59
C GLY A 39 13.91 -2.23 -1.23
N GLU A 40 13.59 -1.31 -0.33
CA GLU A 40 14.21 -1.28 1.01
C GLU A 40 13.73 -2.47 1.86
N VAL A 41 14.68 -3.31 2.30
CA VAL A 41 14.45 -4.49 3.16
C VAL A 41 15.43 -4.51 4.33
N LEU A 42 15.13 -5.30 5.37
CA LEU A 42 16.03 -5.47 6.51
C LEU A 42 16.97 -6.66 6.27
N GLN A 43 18.27 -6.41 6.12
CA GLN A 43 19.28 -7.47 6.07
C GLN A 43 19.81 -7.77 7.47
N VAL A 44 19.88 -9.04 7.81
CA VAL A 44 20.49 -9.58 9.03
C VAL A 44 21.72 -10.39 8.63
N THR A 45 22.84 -10.11 9.30
CA THR A 45 24.12 -10.78 9.09
C THR A 45 24.53 -11.46 10.39
N HIS A 46 24.55 -12.79 10.41
CA HIS A 46 25.18 -13.54 11.48
C HIS A 46 26.66 -13.73 11.18
N ALA A 47 27.51 -13.40 12.15
CA ALA A 47 28.89 -13.86 12.16
C ALA A 47 28.96 -15.24 12.82
N ALA A 48 29.92 -16.07 12.40
CA ALA A 48 30.19 -17.38 13.01
C ALA A 48 30.94 -17.24 14.35
N LYS A 49 30.41 -16.44 15.28
CA LYS A 49 31.07 -16.04 16.54
C LYS A 49 30.31 -16.39 17.81
N GLY A 50 29.12 -17.00 17.70
CA GLY A 50 28.31 -17.39 18.84
C GLY A 50 26.83 -17.42 18.50
N LYS A 51 26.01 -17.86 19.45
CA LYS A 51 24.56 -17.82 19.31
C LYS A 51 24.07 -16.38 19.42
N ALA A 52 23.25 -15.98 18.47
CA ALA A 52 22.61 -14.68 18.48
C ALA A 52 21.28 -14.75 17.73
N GLY A 53 20.43 -13.75 17.92
CA GLY A 53 19.18 -13.64 17.18
C GLY A 53 18.64 -12.22 17.20
N LEU A 54 18.07 -11.79 16.07
CA LEU A 54 17.41 -10.50 15.93
C LEU A 54 16.01 -10.60 16.55
N TYR A 55 15.55 -9.56 17.23
CA TYR A 55 14.18 -9.43 17.69
C TYR A 55 13.54 -8.08 17.35
N ILE A 56 12.22 -8.08 17.29
CA ILE A 56 11.36 -6.89 17.19
C ILE A 56 10.45 -6.90 18.42
N ALA A 57 10.58 -5.88 19.28
CA ALA A 57 9.94 -5.88 20.60
C ALA A 57 9.30 -4.53 20.96
N SER A 58 8.32 -4.56 21.85
CA SER A 58 7.67 -3.39 22.45
C SER A 58 8.07 -3.23 23.93
N ASN A 59 7.90 -2.03 24.50
CA ASN A 59 8.17 -1.80 25.93
C ASN A 59 7.15 -2.46 26.86
N ALA A 60 5.98 -2.83 26.34
CA ALA A 60 4.89 -3.43 27.10
C ALA A 60 4.21 -4.51 26.26
N GLY A 61 3.61 -5.49 26.94
CA GLY A 61 2.79 -6.50 26.29
C GLY A 61 1.65 -5.88 25.49
N GLN A 62 1.47 -6.38 24.27
CA GLN A 62 0.39 -6.03 23.35
C GLN A 62 -0.64 -7.15 23.34
N ASP A 63 -1.92 -6.78 23.29
CA ASP A 63 -3.01 -7.74 23.12
C ASP A 63 -3.21 -8.07 21.63
N LEU A 64 -2.82 -9.28 21.26
CA LEU A 64 -2.93 -9.86 19.93
C LEU A 64 -4.06 -10.89 19.81
N SER A 65 -5.03 -10.90 20.75
CA SER A 65 -6.13 -11.87 20.76
C SER A 65 -7.01 -11.83 19.49
N ALA A 66 -7.03 -10.68 18.82
CA ALA A 66 -7.61 -10.45 17.49
C ALA A 66 -7.05 -11.41 16.40
N PHE A 67 -5.85 -11.97 16.62
CA PHE A 67 -5.15 -12.87 15.72
C PHE A 67 -5.22 -14.33 16.16
N SER A 68 -6.03 -14.69 17.17
CA SER A 68 -6.11 -16.05 17.73
C SER A 68 -6.34 -17.17 16.70
N GLU A 69 -7.10 -16.92 15.65
CA GLU A 69 -7.33 -17.87 14.55
C GLU A 69 -6.41 -17.63 13.34
N GLY A 70 -5.47 -16.70 13.47
CA GLY A 70 -4.62 -16.17 12.42
C GLY A 70 -3.27 -16.85 12.24
N GLU A 71 -2.35 -16.11 11.65
CA GLU A 71 -0.94 -16.47 11.47
C GLU A 71 -0.05 -15.24 11.67
N ILE A 72 1.19 -15.45 12.11
CA ILE A 72 2.27 -14.50 11.84
C ILE A 72 2.86 -14.84 10.47
N SER A 73 3.09 -13.83 9.64
CA SER A 73 3.66 -13.96 8.30
C SER A 73 4.81 -12.99 8.12
N PHE A 74 5.86 -13.46 7.43
CA PHE A 74 6.97 -12.62 7.00
C PHE A 74 7.61 -13.18 5.73
N ASP A 75 8.17 -12.30 4.91
CA ASP A 75 8.96 -12.70 3.75
C ASP A 75 10.44 -12.78 4.14
N ILE A 76 11.12 -13.84 3.69
CA ILE A 76 12.54 -14.06 3.93
C ILE A 76 13.27 -14.48 2.66
N LYS A 77 14.52 -14.03 2.52
CA LYS A 77 15.45 -14.47 1.47
C LYS A 77 16.82 -14.69 2.07
N PHE A 78 17.30 -15.94 2.08
CA PHE A 78 18.69 -16.22 2.43
C PHE A 78 19.60 -15.84 1.27
N ILE A 79 20.60 -15.01 1.54
CA ILE A 79 21.61 -14.55 0.60
C ILE A 79 22.79 -15.50 0.58
N SER A 80 23.24 -15.95 1.75
CA SER A 80 24.36 -16.87 1.91
C SER A 80 24.32 -17.61 3.26
N GLY A 81 25.15 -18.65 3.38
CA GLY A 81 25.27 -19.46 4.60
C GLY A 81 24.27 -20.60 4.67
N ASP A 82 24.08 -21.15 5.87
CA ASP A 82 23.13 -22.24 6.16
C ASP A 82 21.70 -21.69 6.24
N PRO A 83 20.78 -22.05 5.32
CA PRO A 83 19.44 -21.47 5.24
C PRO A 83 18.44 -22.15 6.19
N GLN A 84 18.91 -22.75 7.29
CA GLN A 84 18.04 -23.25 8.36
C GLN A 84 17.54 -22.07 9.21
N LEU A 85 16.22 -21.97 9.35
CA LEU A 85 15.57 -20.85 10.03
C LEU A 85 14.95 -21.29 11.34
N SER A 86 15.24 -20.55 12.40
CA SER A 86 14.50 -20.65 13.66
C SER A 86 13.87 -19.31 14.01
N ILE A 87 12.71 -19.39 14.68
CA ILE A 87 12.04 -18.24 15.24
C ILE A 87 11.65 -18.49 16.69
N LYS A 88 11.29 -17.41 17.38
CA LYS A 88 10.63 -17.44 18.69
C LYS A 88 9.73 -16.22 18.83
N ILE A 89 8.69 -16.32 19.63
CA ILE A 89 7.82 -15.20 19.99
C ILE A 89 7.68 -15.21 21.51
N ASP A 90 7.90 -14.04 22.12
CA ASP A 90 7.81 -13.88 23.57
C ASP A 90 6.65 -12.98 23.97
N CYS A 91 6.16 -13.28 25.15
CA CYS A 91 5.18 -12.52 25.89
C CYS A 91 5.80 -12.19 27.25
N VAL A 92 5.20 -11.23 27.96
CA VAL A 92 5.67 -10.83 29.28
C VAL A 92 5.89 -12.08 30.15
N TRP A 93 7.11 -12.20 30.68
CA TRP A 93 7.58 -13.37 31.45
C TRP A 93 6.52 -13.85 32.46
N PRO A 94 6.32 -15.17 32.63
CA PRO A 94 7.15 -16.31 32.17
C PRO A 94 6.73 -16.91 30.82
N CYS A 95 6.17 -16.11 29.91
CA CYS A 95 5.49 -16.59 28.72
C CYS A 95 6.39 -16.62 27.46
N SER A 96 6.43 -17.73 26.74
CA SER A 96 7.27 -17.88 25.55
C SER A 96 6.81 -19.05 24.68
N THR A 97 7.04 -18.99 23.36
CA THR A 97 6.92 -20.16 22.47
C THR A 97 8.11 -21.11 22.56
N GLY A 98 9.21 -20.69 23.21
CA GLY A 98 10.51 -21.34 23.00
C GLY A 98 10.98 -21.27 21.54
N ASP A 99 12.07 -21.98 21.25
CA ASP A 99 12.69 -21.98 19.93
C ASP A 99 11.92 -22.90 18.96
N MET A 100 11.42 -22.33 17.88
CA MET A 100 10.72 -23.03 16.82
C MET A 100 11.61 -23.15 15.59
N ASN A 101 12.04 -24.37 15.26
CA ASN A 101 12.78 -24.64 14.04
C ASN A 101 11.81 -24.78 12.85
N LEU A 102 11.92 -23.88 11.88
CA LEU A 102 11.07 -23.83 10.69
C LEU A 102 11.71 -24.53 9.48
N GLY A 103 12.85 -25.18 9.67
CA GLY A 103 13.57 -25.94 8.65
C GLY A 103 14.18 -25.08 7.54
N PRO A 104 14.68 -25.73 6.47
CA PRO A 104 15.48 -25.05 5.46
C PRO A 104 14.65 -24.10 4.61
N LYS A 105 15.31 -23.04 4.15
CA LYS A 105 14.81 -22.05 3.19
C LYS A 105 15.65 -22.10 1.91
N LYS A 106 15.18 -21.48 0.85
CA LYS A 106 15.82 -21.45 -0.46
C LYS A 106 16.81 -20.30 -0.52
N LEU A 107 18.05 -20.61 -0.88
CA LEU A 107 19.07 -19.60 -1.16
C LEU A 107 18.68 -18.78 -2.40
N GLY A 108 18.89 -17.47 -2.33
CA GLY A 108 18.69 -16.52 -3.42
C GLY A 108 17.23 -16.22 -3.78
N GLN A 109 16.25 -16.83 -3.13
CA GLN A 109 14.82 -16.67 -3.47
C GLN A 109 14.01 -16.15 -2.29
N TRP A 110 13.13 -15.19 -2.55
CA TRP A 110 12.12 -14.76 -1.58
C TRP A 110 11.11 -15.86 -1.31
N GLN A 111 10.79 -16.08 -0.04
CA GLN A 111 9.77 -17.02 0.41
C GLN A 111 8.94 -16.41 1.54
N THR A 112 7.63 -16.63 1.49
CA THR A 112 6.75 -16.29 2.61
C THR A 112 6.78 -17.42 3.63
N VAL A 113 7.09 -17.08 4.88
CA VAL A 113 6.99 -17.95 6.04
C VAL A 113 5.72 -17.59 6.79
N LYS A 114 4.95 -18.62 7.16
CA LYS A 114 3.69 -18.50 7.90
C LYS A 114 3.73 -19.45 9.07
N VAL A 115 3.40 -18.94 10.25
CA VAL A 115 3.27 -19.75 11.46
C VAL A 115 1.90 -19.49 12.07
N ALA A 116 1.10 -20.54 12.21
CA ALA A 116 -0.26 -20.41 12.71
C ALA A 116 -0.23 -19.97 14.18
N VAL A 117 -1.11 -19.04 14.56
CA VAL A 117 -1.18 -18.58 15.94
C VAL A 117 -1.60 -19.69 16.89
N SER A 118 -2.38 -20.66 16.41
CA SER A 118 -2.68 -21.90 17.14
C SER A 118 -1.43 -22.66 17.56
N ASP A 119 -0.41 -22.72 16.70
CA ASP A 119 0.83 -23.45 16.98
C ASP A 119 1.66 -22.69 18.03
N LEU A 120 1.68 -21.35 17.95
CA LEU A 120 2.33 -20.50 18.94
C LEU A 120 1.69 -20.63 20.32
N MET A 121 0.35 -20.63 20.37
CA MET A 121 -0.41 -20.82 21.61
C MET A 121 -0.18 -22.23 22.19
N ALA A 122 -0.11 -23.25 21.33
CA ALA A 122 0.22 -24.62 21.77
C ALA A 122 1.62 -24.72 22.38
N GLN A 123 2.55 -23.85 21.96
CA GLN A 123 3.89 -23.72 22.55
C GLN A 123 3.95 -22.83 23.81
N GLY A 124 2.82 -22.25 24.25
CA GLY A 124 2.74 -21.48 25.49
C GLY A 124 2.60 -19.96 25.33
N LEU A 125 2.43 -19.46 24.11
CA LEU A 125 2.20 -18.02 23.87
C LEU A 125 0.85 -17.57 24.44
N LYS A 126 0.86 -16.48 25.22
CA LYS A 126 -0.33 -15.74 25.66
C LYS A 126 -0.50 -14.48 24.83
N LEU A 127 -1.55 -14.46 24.02
CA LEU A 127 -1.81 -13.35 23.09
C LEU A 127 -2.10 -12.02 23.78
N THR A 128 -2.59 -12.02 25.00
CA THR A 128 -2.95 -10.80 25.74
C THR A 128 -1.73 -9.98 26.19
N SER A 129 -0.51 -10.48 26.02
CA SER A 129 0.69 -9.87 26.59
C SER A 129 1.95 -10.09 25.75
N VAL A 130 1.85 -10.10 24.42
CA VAL A 130 2.99 -10.30 23.51
C VAL A 130 3.87 -9.05 23.52
N ASP A 131 5.12 -9.17 23.93
CA ASP A 131 6.07 -8.04 24.00
C ASP A 131 7.25 -8.20 23.04
N THR A 132 7.47 -9.39 22.47
CA THR A 132 8.45 -9.63 21.40
C THR A 132 7.77 -10.35 20.24
N GLY A 133 7.38 -9.58 19.23
CA GLY A 133 6.53 -10.06 18.14
C GLY A 133 7.22 -10.98 17.14
N LEU A 134 8.55 -10.94 17.07
CA LEU A 134 9.37 -11.88 16.31
C LEU A 134 10.79 -11.87 16.85
N VAL A 135 11.33 -13.05 17.12
CA VAL A 135 12.76 -13.32 17.25
C VAL A 135 13.14 -14.27 16.10
N VAL A 136 14.25 -14.03 15.41
CA VAL A 136 14.62 -14.76 14.19
C VAL A 136 16.14 -14.89 14.05
N TRP A 137 16.59 -16.09 13.67
CA TRP A 137 18.01 -16.38 13.47
C TRP A 137 18.24 -17.56 12.51
N ALA A 138 19.45 -17.62 11.97
CA ALA A 138 19.91 -18.81 11.26
C ALA A 138 20.28 -19.90 12.28
N THR A 139 19.58 -21.04 12.25
CA THR A 139 19.64 -22.10 13.28
C THR A 139 21.05 -22.62 13.53
N GLY A 140 21.90 -22.66 12.50
CA GLY A 140 23.23 -23.23 12.60
C GLY A 140 24.26 -22.34 13.30
N TYR A 141 24.02 -21.03 13.45
CA TYR A 141 24.98 -20.04 13.98
C TYR A 141 26.38 -20.07 13.31
N LYS A 142 26.48 -20.63 12.09
CA LYS A 142 27.73 -20.84 11.34
C LYS A 142 28.02 -19.74 10.30
N GLY A 143 27.45 -18.57 10.52
CA GLY A 143 27.49 -17.46 9.57
C GLY A 143 26.42 -17.61 8.47
N ALA A 144 25.55 -16.61 8.37
CA ALA A 144 24.50 -16.56 7.38
C ALA A 144 24.09 -15.11 7.15
N VAL A 145 23.63 -14.81 5.93
CA VAL A 145 23.04 -13.52 5.59
C VAL A 145 21.66 -13.78 5.05
N PHE A 146 20.65 -13.14 5.64
CA PHE A 146 19.29 -13.19 5.14
C PHE A 146 18.62 -11.81 5.18
N GLN A 147 17.62 -11.63 4.35
CA GLN A 147 16.81 -10.42 4.29
C GLN A 147 15.39 -10.74 4.74
N LEU A 148 14.78 -9.80 5.46
CA LEU A 148 13.41 -9.83 5.95
C LEU A 148 12.62 -8.67 5.35
N ASP A 149 11.37 -8.95 5.00
CA ASP A 149 10.39 -7.97 4.58
C ASP A 149 8.99 -8.38 5.07
N GLN A 150 8.05 -7.44 5.11
CA GLN A 150 6.62 -7.69 5.38
C GLN A 150 6.34 -8.55 6.63
N VAL A 151 6.88 -8.18 7.79
CA VAL A 151 6.55 -8.87 9.05
C VAL A 151 5.22 -8.36 9.59
N TYR A 152 4.20 -9.22 9.68
CA TYR A 152 2.88 -8.86 10.19
C TYR A 152 2.11 -10.05 10.79
N TRP A 153 1.12 -9.74 11.62
CA TRP A 153 0.11 -10.69 12.08
C TRP A 153 -1.15 -10.58 11.21
N LYS A 154 -1.71 -11.71 10.78
CA LYS A 154 -2.90 -11.80 9.92
C LYS A 154 -4.00 -12.54 10.65
N SER A 155 -5.20 -11.96 10.76
CA SER A 155 -6.36 -12.66 11.31
C SER A 155 -7.05 -13.48 10.21
N LYS A 156 -7.65 -14.63 10.56
CA LYS A 156 -8.57 -15.36 9.67
C LYS A 156 -10.00 -14.83 9.74
N LYS A 157 -10.36 -14.10 10.79
CA LYS A 157 -11.67 -13.46 10.88
C LYS A 157 -11.65 -12.18 10.04
N SER A 158 -12.63 -12.02 9.16
CA SER A 158 -13.01 -10.70 8.64
C SER A 158 -13.33 -9.82 9.84
N GLN A 159 -12.44 -8.90 10.17
CA GLN A 159 -12.56 -8.12 11.40
C GLN A 159 -13.68 -7.09 11.25
N GLN A 160 -14.86 -7.38 11.79
CA GLN A 160 -15.73 -6.33 12.30
C GLN A 160 -15.06 -5.74 13.55
N GLY A 161 -14.76 -4.45 13.46
CA GLY A 161 -13.81 -3.78 14.34
C GLY A 161 -14.17 -3.76 15.82
N GLY A 162 -13.13 -3.88 16.64
CA GLY A 162 -13.07 -3.37 18.01
C GLY A 162 -11.83 -2.46 18.14
N ASN A 163 -12.06 -1.23 18.60
CA ASN A 163 -11.11 -0.23 19.09
C ASN A 163 -9.64 -0.27 18.58
N GLY A 164 -9.37 0.49 17.52
CA GLY A 164 -8.15 1.33 17.52
C GLY A 164 -7.05 1.06 16.51
N GLN A 165 -7.15 0.10 15.59
CA GLN A 165 -6.34 0.07 14.34
C GLN A 165 -6.92 -0.97 13.38
N PRO A 166 -7.06 -0.70 12.07
CA PRO A 166 -7.43 -1.76 11.13
C PRO A 166 -6.30 -2.81 11.06
N PRO A 167 -6.59 -4.11 11.18
CA PRO A 167 -5.61 -5.19 11.05
C PRO A 167 -5.25 -5.46 9.57
N GLY A 168 -5.13 -4.39 8.78
CA GLY A 168 -4.79 -4.46 7.37
C GLY A 168 -3.29 -4.50 7.15
N LYS A 169 -2.86 -5.25 6.13
CA LYS A 169 -1.48 -5.23 5.65
C LYS A 169 -1.19 -3.87 4.99
N PRO A 170 0.07 -3.39 5.00
CA PRO A 170 0.48 -2.28 4.15
C PRO A 170 0.18 -2.56 2.68
N ILE A 171 -0.02 -1.49 1.90
CA ILE A 171 -0.04 -1.59 0.43
C ILE A 171 1.30 -2.13 -0.08
N ASP A 172 1.28 -2.90 -1.16
CA ASP A 172 2.50 -3.41 -1.80
C ASP A 172 3.34 -2.23 -2.31
N SER A 173 4.45 -1.96 -1.62
CA SER A 173 5.34 -0.84 -1.92
C SER A 173 6.11 -1.05 -3.23
N SER A 174 6.16 -2.27 -3.79
CA SER A 174 6.72 -2.51 -5.12
C SER A 174 5.77 -2.05 -6.23
N LYS A 175 4.46 -1.97 -5.93
CA LYS A 175 3.40 -1.57 -6.88
C LYS A 175 2.89 -0.15 -6.67
N TRP A 176 2.86 0.34 -5.43
CA TRP A 176 2.24 1.61 -5.08
C TRP A 176 3.20 2.54 -4.34
N PHE A 177 3.02 3.84 -4.55
CA PHE A 177 3.70 4.91 -3.85
C PHE A 177 2.68 5.84 -3.21
N ALA A 178 2.78 6.10 -1.91
CA ALA A 178 1.90 7.05 -1.22
C ALA A 178 2.43 8.48 -1.39
N GLN A 179 1.68 9.33 -2.08
CA GLN A 179 2.02 10.73 -2.28
C GLN A 179 1.60 11.55 -1.06
N THR A 180 2.59 12.10 -0.34
CA THR A 180 2.35 12.82 0.92
C THR A 180 2.80 14.28 0.88
N GLN A 181 3.66 14.64 -0.09
CA GLN A 181 4.17 15.99 -0.23
C GLN A 181 3.12 16.93 -0.82
N LEU A 182 2.91 18.07 -0.17
CA LEU A 182 2.04 19.14 -0.67
C LEU A 182 2.68 19.76 -1.93
N PRO A 183 1.96 19.83 -3.07
CA PRO A 183 2.55 20.24 -4.33
C PRO A 183 3.02 21.70 -4.35
N ASP A 184 2.35 22.60 -3.62
CA ASP A 184 2.70 24.02 -3.48
C ASP A 184 3.33 24.36 -2.10
N GLY A 185 3.46 23.38 -1.20
CA GLY A 185 3.94 23.55 0.17
C GLY A 185 2.89 24.04 1.18
N VAL A 186 1.65 24.30 0.76
CA VAL A 186 0.56 24.84 1.60
C VAL A 186 -0.66 23.92 1.59
N SER A 187 -1.12 23.51 0.41
CA SER A 187 -2.33 22.69 0.26
C SER A 187 -2.24 21.76 -0.94
N TRP A 188 -3.14 20.77 -0.95
CA TRP A 188 -3.52 20.11 -2.20
C TRP A 188 -4.33 21.09 -3.05
N PHE A 189 -4.42 20.79 -4.34
CA PHE A 189 -5.19 21.59 -5.31
C PHE A 189 -6.68 21.63 -4.95
N ASN A 190 -7.48 22.37 -5.74
CA ASN A 190 -8.95 22.39 -5.64
C ASN A 190 -9.54 22.80 -4.28
N GLY A 191 -8.76 23.46 -3.41
CA GLY A 191 -9.23 23.86 -2.07
C GLY A 191 -9.43 22.68 -1.10
N GLU A 192 -8.76 21.55 -1.36
CA GLU A 192 -8.90 20.30 -0.62
C GLU A 192 -8.39 20.38 0.83
N LEU A 193 -9.17 19.81 1.77
CA LEU A 193 -8.97 19.98 3.21
C LEU A 193 -8.12 18.90 3.89
N GLN A 194 -7.74 17.83 3.19
CA GLN A 194 -7.01 16.70 3.76
C GLN A 194 -5.48 16.83 3.63
N HIS A 195 -4.76 16.19 4.54
CA HIS A 195 -3.39 15.73 4.27
C HIS A 195 -3.42 14.29 3.77
N TYR A 196 -2.75 14.00 2.66
CA TYR A 196 -2.48 12.62 2.27
C TYR A 196 -1.32 12.05 3.08
N THR A 197 -1.47 10.82 3.57
CA THR A 197 -0.45 10.13 4.38
C THR A 197 -0.17 8.73 3.83
N GLY A 198 1.01 8.18 4.18
CA GLY A 198 1.36 6.77 3.93
C GLY A 198 1.05 5.86 5.13
N LYS A 199 0.16 6.28 6.05
CA LYS A 199 -0.14 5.51 7.26
C LYS A 199 -1.16 4.42 6.98
N LEU A 200 -1.05 3.31 7.72
CA LEU A 200 -1.99 2.20 7.68
C LEU A 200 -3.43 2.59 8.00
N GLU A 201 -3.67 3.69 8.70
CA GLU A 201 -5.04 4.16 8.96
C GLU A 201 -5.72 4.78 7.73
N ASN A 202 -4.95 5.16 6.71
CA ASN A 202 -5.43 5.80 5.49
C ASN A 202 -5.38 4.89 4.26
N ALA A 203 -4.43 3.96 4.18
CA ALA A 203 -4.39 2.96 3.11
C ALA A 203 -3.87 1.61 3.64
N PHE A 204 -4.64 0.55 3.44
CA PHE A 204 -4.28 -0.81 3.86
C PHE A 204 -5.05 -1.86 3.06
N VAL A 205 -4.54 -3.09 3.06
CA VAL A 205 -5.18 -4.25 2.45
C VAL A 205 -5.76 -5.14 3.55
N SER A 206 -7.04 -5.47 3.44
CA SER A 206 -7.74 -6.38 4.37
C SER A 206 -8.85 -7.09 3.62
N ASP A 207 -9.05 -8.38 3.90
CA ASP A 207 -10.12 -9.18 3.30
C ASP A 207 -10.09 -9.15 1.76
N GLY A 208 -8.89 -9.30 1.17
CA GLY A 208 -8.69 -9.39 -0.28
C GLY A 208 -8.92 -8.07 -1.05
N THR A 209 -8.94 -6.93 -0.36
CA THR A 209 -9.25 -5.63 -0.98
C THR A 209 -8.41 -4.52 -0.36
N LEU A 210 -8.04 -3.54 -1.17
CA LEU A 210 -7.51 -2.26 -0.73
C LEU A 210 -8.63 -1.41 -0.11
N LYS A 211 -8.33 -0.78 1.02
CA LYS A 211 -9.13 0.29 1.63
C LYS A 211 -8.35 1.59 1.52
N ILE A 212 -8.94 2.60 0.88
CA ILE A 212 -8.52 4.00 1.04
C ILE A 212 -9.52 4.67 1.98
N VAL A 213 -9.00 5.24 3.06
CA VAL A 213 -9.79 5.74 4.18
C VAL A 213 -9.50 7.21 4.42
N ALA A 214 -10.53 8.03 4.31
CA ALA A 214 -10.48 9.41 4.75
C ALA A 214 -11.05 9.53 6.18
N LEU A 215 -10.40 10.32 7.03
CA LEU A 215 -10.70 10.46 8.45
C LEU A 215 -10.77 11.93 8.84
N LYS A 216 -11.74 12.29 9.71
CA LYS A 216 -11.70 13.55 10.46
C LYS A 216 -10.67 13.43 11.57
N LYS A 217 -9.43 13.80 11.24
CA LYS A 217 -8.28 13.70 12.13
C LYS A 217 -7.38 14.90 11.92
N LYS A 218 -7.20 15.70 12.97
CA LYS A 218 -6.23 16.79 12.97
C LYS A 218 -4.83 16.22 12.76
N TYR A 219 -4.13 16.71 11.74
CA TYR A 219 -2.79 16.23 11.40
C TYR A 219 -1.93 17.38 10.92
N THR A 220 -0.70 17.44 11.43
CA THR A 220 0.29 18.47 11.10
C THR A 220 1.47 17.81 10.41
N ALA A 221 1.77 18.26 9.19
CA ALA A 221 2.92 17.83 8.40
C ALA A 221 3.34 18.99 7.49
N GLN A 222 4.64 19.08 7.18
CA GLN A 222 5.17 20.11 6.27
C GLN A 222 4.82 21.55 6.70
N GLY A 223 4.77 21.80 8.01
CA GLY A 223 4.38 23.10 8.57
C GLY A 223 2.89 23.44 8.47
N GLN A 224 2.07 22.56 7.86
CA GLN A 224 0.65 22.78 7.64
C GLN A 224 -0.20 21.86 8.52
N THR A 225 -1.21 22.41 9.18
CA THR A 225 -2.19 21.65 9.96
C THR A 225 -3.50 21.56 9.20
N LYS A 226 -3.98 20.34 8.96
CA LYS A 226 -5.25 20.05 8.30
C LYS A 226 -6.18 19.27 9.22
N GLY A 227 -7.49 19.41 9.02
CA GLY A 227 -8.53 18.78 9.85
C GLY A 227 -8.82 17.33 9.48
N TYR A 228 -8.30 16.86 8.36
CA TYR A 228 -8.59 15.55 7.79
C TYR A 228 -7.32 14.86 7.30
N THR A 229 -7.31 13.53 7.31
CA THR A 229 -6.29 12.71 6.64
C THR A 229 -6.93 11.77 5.64
N SER A 230 -6.19 11.40 4.60
CA SER A 230 -6.59 10.42 3.59
C SER A 230 -5.35 9.77 2.95
N ALA A 231 -5.50 9.02 1.87
CA ALA A 231 -4.40 8.52 1.04
C ALA A 231 -4.56 8.92 -0.42
N ARG A 232 -3.41 9.08 -1.10
CA ARG A 232 -3.28 9.24 -2.56
C ARG A 232 -2.16 8.32 -3.02
N LEU A 233 -2.52 7.30 -3.79
CA LEU A 233 -1.60 6.25 -4.22
C LEU A 233 -1.29 6.42 -5.71
N ASN A 234 0.00 6.36 -6.07
CA ASN A 234 0.48 6.41 -7.44
C ASN A 234 0.99 5.02 -7.82
N SER A 235 0.55 4.47 -8.96
CA SER A 235 1.09 3.21 -9.44
C SER A 235 2.55 3.38 -9.86
N LYS A 236 3.41 2.46 -9.44
CA LYS A 236 4.79 2.31 -9.91
C LYS A 236 4.88 1.63 -11.29
N PHE A 237 3.71 1.39 -11.88
CA PHE A 237 3.53 0.95 -13.25
C PHE A 237 2.93 2.08 -14.09
N ALA A 238 3.41 2.23 -15.32
CA ALA A 238 2.89 3.20 -16.28
C ALA A 238 2.70 2.50 -17.64
N PHE A 239 1.60 2.80 -18.31
CA PHE A 239 1.16 2.12 -19.54
C PHE A 239 0.70 3.14 -20.58
N LYS A 240 0.71 2.74 -21.84
CA LYS A 240 0.15 3.52 -22.94
C LYS A 240 -0.81 2.63 -23.68
N GLN A 241 -2.05 3.09 -23.83
CA GLN A 241 -3.15 2.29 -24.41
C GLN A 241 -3.39 0.99 -23.64
N GLY A 242 -4.49 0.32 -23.95
CA GLY A 242 -4.88 -0.89 -23.25
C GLY A 242 -6.29 -0.82 -22.71
N ARG A 243 -6.61 -1.79 -21.87
CA ARG A 243 -7.84 -1.82 -21.09
C ARG A 243 -7.51 -1.84 -19.62
N VAL A 244 -8.11 -0.92 -18.86
CA VAL A 244 -8.04 -0.90 -17.40
C VAL A 244 -9.36 -1.43 -16.87
N GLU A 245 -9.31 -2.43 -16.02
CA GLU A 245 -10.45 -2.90 -15.22
C GLU A 245 -10.17 -2.58 -13.75
N ILE A 246 -11.12 -1.90 -13.10
CA ILE A 246 -11.09 -1.67 -11.66
C ILE A 246 -12.39 -2.18 -11.08
N ARG A 247 -12.31 -3.11 -10.12
CA ARG A 247 -13.48 -3.53 -9.36
C ARG A 247 -13.48 -2.83 -8.01
N ALA A 248 -14.44 -1.94 -7.79
CA ALA A 248 -14.44 -1.08 -6.60
C ALA A 248 -15.86 -0.79 -6.09
N LYS A 249 -15.93 -0.39 -4.82
CA LYS A 249 -17.10 0.16 -4.14
C LYS A 249 -16.73 1.56 -3.63
N MET A 250 -17.48 2.56 -4.04
CA MET A 250 -17.19 3.96 -3.78
C MET A 250 -17.53 4.37 -2.35
N GLN A 251 -16.91 5.45 -1.88
CA GLN A 251 -17.16 6.05 -0.58
C GLN A 251 -18.53 6.73 -0.51
N SER A 252 -19.07 6.87 0.69
CA SER A 252 -20.26 7.68 0.99
C SER A 252 -19.91 8.87 1.89
N GLY A 253 -20.72 9.92 1.83
CA GLY A 253 -20.68 11.05 2.78
C GLY A 253 -20.50 12.41 2.10
N GLY A 254 -21.37 13.36 2.43
CA GLY A 254 -21.38 14.70 1.81
C GLY A 254 -20.03 15.41 1.92
N GLY A 255 -19.54 15.93 0.80
CA GLY A 255 -18.24 16.62 0.67
C GLY A 255 -17.01 15.70 0.63
N THR A 256 -17.19 14.40 0.40
CA THR A 256 -16.10 13.47 0.06
C THR A 256 -16.02 13.29 -1.46
N TRP A 257 -14.80 13.16 -2.00
CA TRP A 257 -14.57 13.02 -3.43
C TRP A 257 -13.54 11.92 -3.70
N ALA A 258 -13.99 10.75 -4.15
CA ALA A 258 -13.07 9.69 -4.56
C ALA A 258 -12.78 9.80 -6.06
N ALA A 259 -11.53 9.47 -6.40
CA ALA A 259 -11.10 9.40 -7.77
C ALA A 259 -10.23 8.16 -8.01
N ILE A 260 -10.44 7.55 -9.17
CA ILE A 260 -9.53 6.58 -9.79
C ILE A 260 -9.26 7.10 -11.19
N TRP A 261 -8.03 7.54 -11.42
CA TRP A 261 -7.68 8.41 -12.54
C TRP A 261 -6.24 8.18 -12.96
N SER A 262 -5.76 8.91 -13.97
CA SER A 262 -4.37 8.83 -14.41
C SER A 262 -3.79 10.18 -14.80
N LEU A 263 -2.49 10.33 -14.57
CA LEU A 263 -1.68 11.43 -15.10
C LEU A 263 -0.56 10.90 -15.99
N GLY A 264 -0.10 11.74 -16.92
CA GLY A 264 1.07 11.43 -17.73
C GLY A 264 2.29 11.15 -16.86
N GLN A 265 3.06 10.10 -17.19
CA GLN A 265 4.32 9.77 -16.51
C GLN A 265 5.29 10.96 -16.50
N ASN A 266 5.14 11.86 -17.48
CA ASN A 266 5.90 13.08 -17.65
C ASN A 266 5.40 14.29 -16.84
N VAL A 267 4.41 14.12 -15.95
CA VAL A 267 3.83 15.23 -15.18
C VAL A 267 4.85 15.86 -14.23
N GLN A 268 4.84 17.19 -14.17
CA GLN A 268 5.59 18.00 -13.20
C GLN A 268 4.76 18.23 -11.93
N GLU A 269 4.42 17.14 -11.25
CA GLU A 269 3.73 17.20 -9.96
C GLU A 269 4.71 16.90 -8.83
N LYS A 270 4.98 17.88 -7.96
CA LYS A 270 5.91 17.69 -6.85
C LYS A 270 5.44 16.57 -5.93
N GLY A 271 6.36 15.67 -5.60
CA GLY A 271 6.11 14.55 -4.73
C GLY A 271 5.47 13.34 -5.40
N GLY A 272 4.99 13.45 -6.64
CA GLY A 272 4.48 12.30 -7.40
C GLY A 272 5.59 11.32 -7.76
N TYR A 273 5.31 10.01 -7.71
CA TYR A 273 6.33 8.96 -7.88
C TYR A 273 7.22 9.21 -9.11
N TRP A 274 6.63 9.34 -10.30
CA TRP A 274 7.39 9.50 -11.54
C TRP A 274 8.15 10.83 -11.62
N GLN A 275 7.62 11.90 -11.03
CA GLN A 275 8.34 13.17 -10.90
C GLN A 275 9.59 12.99 -10.04
N THR A 276 9.50 12.31 -8.89
CA THR A 276 10.68 12.02 -8.04
C THR A 276 11.70 11.09 -8.71
N LYS A 277 11.30 10.38 -9.77
CA LYS A 277 12.18 9.57 -10.61
C LYS A 277 12.76 10.33 -11.82
N GLY A 278 12.51 11.64 -11.92
CA GLY A 278 13.10 12.50 -12.95
C GLY A 278 12.33 12.56 -14.28
N TYR A 279 11.10 12.05 -14.35
CA TYR A 279 10.31 12.06 -15.60
C TYR A 279 9.59 13.39 -15.86
N GLY A 280 9.49 14.28 -14.87
CA GLY A 280 8.66 15.49 -14.94
C GLY A 280 9.12 16.51 -15.99
N THR A 281 8.43 16.59 -17.12
CA THR A 281 8.72 17.50 -18.24
C THR A 281 7.51 18.30 -18.73
N LYS A 282 6.29 17.98 -18.29
CA LYS A 282 5.05 18.67 -18.68
C LYS A 282 4.24 19.05 -17.44
N SER A 283 3.81 20.31 -17.35
CA SER A 283 2.80 20.71 -16.36
C SER A 283 1.43 20.17 -16.76
N TRP A 284 0.55 19.96 -15.78
CA TRP A 284 -0.87 19.80 -16.04
C TRP A 284 -1.44 21.07 -16.70
N PRO A 285 -2.37 20.98 -17.67
CA PRO A 285 -3.00 19.77 -18.21
C PRO A 285 -2.25 19.14 -19.41
N ALA A 286 -1.07 19.66 -19.77
CA ALA A 286 -0.32 19.20 -20.95
C ALA A 286 0.27 17.78 -20.82
N CYS A 287 0.33 17.22 -19.61
CA CYS A 287 0.65 15.81 -19.38
C CYS A 287 -0.51 14.86 -19.71
N GLY A 288 -1.72 15.42 -19.90
CA GLY A 288 -2.97 14.67 -19.98
C GLY A 288 -3.43 14.16 -18.61
N GLU A 289 -4.75 14.22 -18.40
CA GLU A 289 -5.46 13.58 -17.30
C GLU A 289 -6.57 12.71 -17.87
N ILE A 290 -6.78 11.55 -17.26
CA ILE A 290 -7.87 10.62 -17.59
C ILE A 290 -8.58 10.24 -16.30
N ASP A 291 -9.77 10.78 -16.07
CA ASP A 291 -10.57 10.42 -14.91
C ASP A 291 -11.44 9.22 -15.28
N ILE A 292 -11.04 8.04 -14.84
CA ILE A 292 -11.81 6.81 -15.07
C ILE A 292 -13.06 6.85 -14.20
N ILE A 293 -12.91 7.28 -12.95
CA ILE A 293 -13.99 7.41 -11.98
C ILE A 293 -13.76 8.67 -11.16
N GLU A 294 -14.76 9.54 -11.14
CA GLU A 294 -14.98 10.51 -10.07
C GLU A 294 -16.33 10.23 -9.42
N HIS A 295 -16.35 10.28 -8.08
CA HIS A 295 -17.55 10.08 -7.28
C HIS A 295 -17.57 11.07 -6.10
N TRP A 296 -18.61 11.92 -6.06
CA TRP A 296 -18.81 12.89 -4.98
C TRP A 296 -19.92 12.43 -4.05
N GLY A 297 -19.68 12.45 -2.74
CA GLY A 297 -20.69 12.04 -1.77
C GLY A 297 -21.88 13.01 -1.67
N HIS A 298 -21.77 14.25 -2.18
CA HIS A 298 -22.91 15.16 -2.33
C HIS A 298 -23.74 14.90 -3.60
N LYS A 299 -23.20 14.13 -4.56
CA LYS A 299 -23.89 13.54 -5.72
C LYS A 299 -23.80 12.02 -5.65
N GLN A 300 -24.16 11.48 -4.50
CA GLN A 300 -24.09 10.05 -4.21
C GLN A 300 -24.66 9.23 -5.38
N ASN A 301 -23.95 8.17 -5.78
CA ASN A 301 -24.30 7.27 -6.89
C ASN A 301 -24.03 7.81 -8.29
N LEU A 302 -23.66 9.08 -8.47
CA LEU A 302 -23.20 9.59 -9.76
C LEU A 302 -21.74 9.21 -9.97
N ILE A 303 -21.48 8.43 -11.01
CA ILE A 303 -20.13 8.14 -11.50
C ILE A 303 -19.88 9.00 -12.73
N GLN A 304 -18.78 9.74 -12.72
CA GLN A 304 -18.36 10.57 -13.84
C GLN A 304 -17.00 10.11 -14.36
N SER A 305 -16.81 10.20 -15.67
CA SER A 305 -15.50 10.14 -16.30
C SER A 305 -15.26 11.44 -17.06
N ALA A 306 -14.01 11.89 -17.09
CA ALA A 306 -13.64 13.17 -17.66
C ALA A 306 -12.25 13.10 -18.32
N MET A 307 -12.03 14.01 -19.27
CA MET A 307 -10.73 14.22 -19.90
C MET A 307 -10.26 15.65 -19.67
N HIS A 308 -9.03 15.80 -19.19
CA HIS A 308 -8.39 17.11 -19.10
C HIS A 308 -7.24 17.18 -20.10
N THR A 309 -7.36 18.16 -20.98
CA THR A 309 -6.43 18.45 -22.07
C THR A 309 -6.15 19.96 -22.09
N PRO A 310 -5.10 20.43 -22.77
CA PRO A 310 -4.89 21.88 -22.92
C PRO A 310 -6.08 22.61 -23.55
N SER A 311 -6.88 21.95 -24.39
CA SER A 311 -8.09 22.53 -25.00
C SER A 311 -9.31 22.59 -24.08
N SER A 312 -9.37 21.76 -23.03
CA SER A 312 -10.45 21.76 -22.05
C SER A 312 -10.02 21.03 -20.77
N HIS A 313 -10.01 21.75 -19.64
CA HIS A 313 -9.53 21.29 -18.34
C HIS A 313 -10.15 22.13 -17.21
N GLY A 314 -10.07 21.66 -15.96
CA GLY A 314 -10.77 22.26 -14.83
C GLY A 314 -12.25 21.90 -14.91
N ALA A 315 -13.11 22.88 -15.21
CA ALA A 315 -14.50 22.62 -15.59
C ALA A 315 -14.59 22.12 -17.05
N THR A 316 -13.91 21.00 -17.33
CA THR A 316 -13.84 20.41 -18.67
C THR A 316 -15.24 20.11 -19.20
N VAL A 317 -15.45 20.30 -20.50
CA VAL A 317 -16.69 19.87 -21.17
C VAL A 317 -16.60 18.42 -21.66
N ASN A 318 -15.40 17.84 -21.62
CA ASN A 318 -15.11 16.49 -22.08
C ASN A 318 -15.42 15.49 -20.96
N LEU A 319 -16.71 15.32 -20.64
CA LEU A 319 -17.17 14.44 -19.57
C LEU A 319 -18.42 13.65 -19.96
N GLY A 320 -18.67 12.57 -19.23
CA GLY A 320 -19.92 11.83 -19.26
C GLY A 320 -20.14 11.13 -17.93
N SER A 321 -21.39 10.75 -17.64
CA SER A 321 -21.74 10.18 -16.34
C SER A 321 -22.84 9.14 -16.40
N GLN A 322 -22.89 8.31 -15.37
CA GLN A 322 -23.92 7.31 -15.14
C GLN A 322 -24.30 7.29 -13.67
N VAL A 323 -25.61 7.16 -13.39
CA VAL A 323 -26.10 6.91 -12.03
C VAL A 323 -26.07 5.41 -11.78
N ILE A 324 -25.38 5.01 -10.71
CA ILE A 324 -25.26 3.63 -10.21
C ILE A 324 -25.83 3.60 -8.79
N PRO A 325 -27.11 3.22 -8.59
CA PRO A 325 -27.77 3.31 -7.28
C PRO A 325 -27.04 2.60 -6.13
N THR A 326 -26.19 1.64 -6.45
CA THR A 326 -25.42 0.82 -5.52
C THR A 326 -23.92 1.16 -5.48
N ALA A 327 -23.48 2.30 -6.04
CA ALA A 327 -22.06 2.68 -6.16
C ALA A 327 -21.28 2.51 -4.86
N SER A 328 -21.91 2.84 -3.73
CA SER A 328 -21.29 2.75 -2.39
C SER A 328 -21.70 1.54 -1.56
N THR A 329 -22.61 0.70 -2.07
CA THR A 329 -23.13 -0.47 -1.35
C THR A 329 -22.75 -1.80 -2.00
N ALA A 330 -22.36 -1.79 -3.28
CA ALA A 330 -21.91 -2.95 -4.03
C ALA A 330 -20.62 -2.65 -4.80
N PHE A 331 -19.89 -3.72 -5.14
CA PHE A 331 -18.78 -3.62 -6.07
C PHE A 331 -19.31 -3.51 -7.50
N HIS A 332 -18.69 -2.63 -8.27
CA HIS A 332 -18.95 -2.41 -9.68
C HIS A 332 -17.65 -2.54 -10.47
N LEU A 333 -17.76 -2.96 -11.73
CA LEU A 333 -16.63 -3.01 -12.65
C LEU A 333 -16.58 -1.71 -13.43
N TYR A 334 -15.55 -0.91 -13.19
CA TYR A 334 -15.26 0.31 -13.92
C TYR A 334 -14.17 0.01 -14.95
N GLU A 335 -14.40 0.41 -16.20
CA GLU A 335 -13.48 0.13 -17.29
C GLU A 335 -13.10 1.38 -18.08
N LEU A 336 -11.83 1.45 -18.46
CA LEU A 336 -11.31 2.33 -19.51
C LEU A 336 -10.78 1.45 -20.65
N LYS A 337 -11.26 1.65 -21.87
CA LYS A 337 -10.66 1.11 -23.10
C LYS A 337 -9.99 2.26 -23.83
N TRP A 338 -8.66 2.30 -23.81
CA TRP A 338 -7.85 3.35 -24.41
C TRP A 338 -7.13 2.82 -25.66
N SER A 339 -7.56 3.29 -26.83
CA SER A 339 -6.94 3.02 -28.13
C SER A 339 -6.23 4.26 -28.67
N ALA A 340 -5.57 4.14 -29.84
CA ALA A 340 -5.03 5.30 -30.55
C ALA A 340 -6.12 6.29 -30.98
N ASP A 341 -7.35 5.81 -31.19
CA ASP A 341 -8.42 6.60 -31.80
C ASP A 341 -9.41 7.19 -30.80
N LYS A 342 -9.63 6.50 -29.69
CA LYS A 342 -10.64 6.86 -28.69
C LYS A 342 -10.37 6.25 -27.33
N MET A 343 -10.97 6.86 -26.32
CA MET A 343 -11.12 6.31 -24.98
C MET A 343 -12.60 6.08 -24.69
N VAL A 344 -12.93 4.89 -24.22
CA VAL A 344 -14.30 4.49 -23.90
C VAL A 344 -14.37 4.12 -22.44
N PHE A 345 -15.35 4.69 -21.73
CA PHE A 345 -15.57 4.49 -20.30
C PHE A 345 -16.88 3.78 -20.08
N SER A 346 -16.86 2.77 -19.20
CA SER A 346 -18.05 2.01 -18.87
C SER A 346 -18.09 1.59 -17.41
N VAL A 347 -19.30 1.40 -16.89
CA VAL A 347 -19.56 0.75 -15.61
C VAL A 347 -20.47 -0.46 -15.84
N ASP A 348 -20.05 -1.62 -15.35
CA ASP A 348 -20.72 -2.91 -15.54
C ASP A 348 -21.07 -3.21 -17.02
N GLY A 349 -20.14 -2.87 -17.91
CA GLY A 349 -20.29 -3.05 -19.35
C GLY A 349 -21.19 -2.03 -20.06
N LYS A 350 -21.81 -1.08 -19.33
CA LYS A 350 -22.57 0.03 -19.94
C LYS A 350 -21.66 1.22 -20.18
N GLU A 351 -21.49 1.60 -21.44
CA GLU A 351 -20.78 2.81 -21.83
C GLU A 351 -21.56 4.06 -21.39
N HIS A 352 -20.87 4.99 -20.74
CA HIS A 352 -21.42 6.29 -20.35
C HIS A 352 -20.64 7.46 -20.93
N TYR A 353 -19.44 7.23 -21.47
CA TYR A 353 -18.65 8.27 -22.09
C TYR A 353 -17.65 7.72 -23.12
N THR A 354 -17.52 8.41 -24.26
CA THR A 354 -16.47 8.17 -25.25
C THR A 354 -15.80 9.50 -25.60
N TYR A 355 -14.47 9.54 -25.45
CA TYR A 355 -13.65 10.64 -25.93
C TYR A 355 -12.96 10.28 -27.25
N ALA A 356 -13.37 10.96 -28.32
CA ALA A 356 -12.85 10.74 -29.68
C ALA A 356 -12.85 12.07 -30.47
N PRO A 357 -11.96 13.02 -30.14
CA PRO A 357 -11.92 14.30 -30.84
C PRO A 357 -11.58 14.09 -32.32
N SER A 358 -12.24 14.85 -33.20
CA SER A 358 -12.03 14.78 -34.66
C SER A 358 -10.61 15.21 -35.07
N VAL A 359 -10.03 16.16 -34.34
CA VAL A 359 -8.63 16.57 -34.46
C VAL A 359 -7.86 16.03 -33.27
N LYS A 360 -6.79 15.26 -33.52
CA LYS A 360 -5.87 14.77 -32.49
C LYS A 360 -4.53 15.50 -32.60
N ASN A 361 -4.31 16.48 -31.73
CA ASN A 361 -3.05 17.21 -31.61
C ASN A 361 -2.70 17.41 -30.12
N ALA A 362 -1.60 18.10 -29.81
CA ALA A 362 -1.18 18.31 -28.42
C ALA A 362 -2.22 19.04 -27.54
N ALA A 363 -3.17 19.78 -28.13
CA ALA A 363 -4.21 20.48 -27.38
C ALA A 363 -5.41 19.59 -27.06
N THR A 364 -5.77 18.67 -27.95
CA THR A 364 -6.99 17.83 -27.85
C THR A 364 -6.68 16.37 -27.53
N TRP A 365 -5.43 15.93 -27.67
CA TRP A 365 -5.02 14.55 -27.41
C TRP A 365 -3.58 14.50 -26.87
N PRO A 366 -3.33 14.94 -25.62
CA PRO A 366 -2.02 14.86 -24.97
C PRO A 366 -1.65 13.43 -24.50
N TYR A 367 -2.27 12.39 -25.08
CA TYR A 367 -2.17 10.99 -24.66
C TYR A 367 -1.23 10.19 -25.57
N ASP A 368 -0.09 10.78 -25.92
CA ASP A 368 0.96 10.19 -26.76
C ASP A 368 2.03 9.44 -25.94
N GLY A 369 2.14 9.74 -24.64
CA GLY A 369 3.02 9.07 -23.68
C GLY A 369 2.33 8.02 -22.80
N LYS A 370 3.09 7.46 -21.85
CA LYS A 370 2.56 6.58 -20.80
C LYS A 370 1.82 7.39 -19.73
N GLN A 371 0.78 6.79 -19.17
CA GLN A 371 0.01 7.26 -18.03
C GLN A 371 0.23 6.31 -16.84
N TYR A 372 0.11 6.82 -15.61
CA TYR A 372 0.12 6.01 -14.39
C TYR A 372 -1.14 6.28 -13.58
N LEU A 373 -1.63 5.29 -12.83
CA LEU A 373 -2.87 5.37 -12.09
C LEU A 373 -2.67 6.10 -10.75
N LEU A 374 -3.71 6.85 -10.37
CA LEU A 374 -3.87 7.49 -9.08
C LEU A 374 -5.19 7.04 -8.44
N LEU A 375 -5.14 6.69 -7.16
CA LEU A 375 -6.32 6.35 -6.35
C LEU A 375 -6.33 7.21 -5.08
N ASN A 376 -7.41 7.94 -4.81
CA ASN A 376 -7.51 8.80 -3.64
C ASN A 376 -8.96 9.09 -3.21
N ILE A 377 -9.10 9.63 -1.99
CA ILE A 377 -10.29 10.34 -1.52
C ILE A 377 -9.88 11.75 -1.07
N ALA A 378 -10.30 12.78 -1.78
CA ALA A 378 -10.23 14.17 -1.37
C ALA A 378 -11.40 14.56 -0.44
N ILE A 379 -11.19 15.63 0.34
CA ILE A 379 -12.20 16.24 1.21
C ILE A 379 -12.45 17.67 0.73
N GLU A 380 -13.68 17.91 0.30
CA GLU A 380 -14.14 19.21 -0.20
C GLU A 380 -14.35 20.20 0.96
N SER A 381 -14.34 21.50 0.64
CA SER A 381 -14.66 22.55 1.61
C SER A 381 -16.09 22.46 2.16
N SER A 382 -16.98 21.77 1.44
CA SER A 382 -18.38 21.51 1.76
C SER A 382 -18.60 20.24 2.62
N ILE A 383 -17.53 19.62 3.14
CA ILE A 383 -17.59 18.43 3.99
C ILE A 383 -18.66 18.56 5.09
N ASP A 384 -19.50 17.53 5.21
CA ASP A 384 -20.52 17.46 6.26
C ASP A 384 -19.84 17.64 7.64
N PRO A 385 -20.29 18.60 8.48
CA PRO A 385 -19.74 18.78 9.83
C PRO A 385 -19.74 17.51 10.69
N LYS A 386 -20.68 16.58 10.43
CA LYS A 386 -20.82 15.29 11.10
C LYS A 386 -19.92 14.19 10.52
N PHE A 387 -19.18 14.47 9.44
CA PHE A 387 -18.24 13.51 8.86
C PHE A 387 -17.25 13.03 9.93
N THR A 388 -17.02 11.73 9.95
CA THR A 388 -16.02 11.09 10.82
C THR A 388 -15.04 10.27 9.98
N LYS A 389 -15.57 9.44 9.07
CA LYS A 389 -14.82 8.52 8.23
C LYS A 389 -15.61 8.15 6.98
N CYS A 390 -14.92 7.91 5.87
CA CYS A 390 -15.45 7.16 4.73
C CYS A 390 -14.36 6.24 4.16
N VAL A 391 -14.78 5.28 3.32
CA VAL A 391 -13.90 4.27 2.72
C VAL A 391 -14.26 4.09 1.25
N MET A 392 -13.25 4.13 0.38
CA MET A 392 -13.30 3.54 -0.95
C MET A 392 -12.61 2.18 -0.88
N GLU A 393 -13.26 1.16 -1.42
CA GLU A 393 -12.80 -0.22 -1.36
C GLU A 393 -12.55 -0.74 -2.78
N VAL A 394 -11.35 -1.27 -3.02
CA VAL A 394 -10.92 -1.74 -4.35
C VAL A 394 -10.51 -3.20 -4.24
N ASP A 395 -11.17 -4.06 -5.00
CA ASP A 395 -10.92 -5.50 -5.07
C ASP A 395 -9.72 -5.80 -5.95
N TYR A 396 -9.68 -5.23 -7.15
CA TYR A 396 -8.50 -5.33 -8.00
C TYR A 396 -8.36 -4.15 -8.93
N VAL A 397 -7.14 -3.96 -9.41
CA VAL A 397 -6.81 -3.14 -10.57
C VAL A 397 -6.06 -4.01 -11.55
N ARG A 398 -6.55 -4.10 -12.79
CA ARG A 398 -5.93 -4.88 -13.86
C ARG A 398 -5.75 -4.03 -15.11
N VAL A 399 -4.56 -4.08 -15.69
CA VAL A 399 -4.26 -3.44 -16.97
C VAL A 399 -3.92 -4.53 -17.98
N TYR A 400 -4.61 -4.49 -19.12
CA TYR A 400 -4.43 -5.41 -20.23
C TYR A 400 -3.91 -4.65 -21.44
N ASP A 401 -3.06 -5.32 -22.22
CA ASP A 401 -2.72 -4.84 -23.55
C ASP A 401 -3.93 -5.02 -24.50
N ILE A 402 -3.98 -4.21 -25.57
CA ILE A 402 -4.99 -4.32 -26.62
C ILE A 402 -4.30 -4.57 -27.97
N GLY A 403 -4.71 -5.63 -28.66
CA GLY A 403 -4.12 -6.02 -29.94
C GLY A 403 -4.46 -7.45 -30.35
N PRO A 404 -4.12 -7.89 -31.57
CA PRO A 404 -4.42 -9.25 -32.06
C PRO A 404 -3.77 -10.37 -31.23
N SER A 405 -2.75 -10.04 -30.43
CA SER A 405 -2.08 -10.96 -29.49
C SER A 405 -2.46 -10.73 -28.03
N ALA A 406 -3.51 -9.96 -27.74
CA ALA A 406 -3.91 -9.62 -26.37
C ALA A 406 -4.18 -10.90 -25.57
N SER A 407 -3.35 -11.13 -24.55
CA SER A 407 -3.49 -12.28 -23.66
C SER A 407 -4.69 -12.07 -22.73
N LYS A 408 -5.33 -13.16 -22.29
CA LYS A 408 -6.35 -13.10 -21.22
C LYS A 408 -5.76 -12.66 -19.87
N LYS A 409 -4.44 -12.63 -19.72
CA LYS A 409 -3.75 -12.20 -18.50
C LYS A 409 -3.45 -10.70 -18.56
N PRO A 410 -3.60 -9.98 -17.44
CA PRO A 410 -3.19 -8.58 -17.38
C PRO A 410 -1.67 -8.46 -17.52
N ILE A 411 -1.20 -7.40 -18.17
CA ILE A 411 0.22 -7.04 -18.24
C ILE A 411 0.71 -6.44 -16.91
N TRP A 412 -0.21 -5.96 -16.10
CA TRP A 412 0.04 -5.55 -14.72
C TRP A 412 -1.27 -5.65 -13.91
N ALA A 413 -1.17 -6.13 -12.68
CA ALA A 413 -2.32 -6.21 -11.80
C ALA A 413 -1.94 -6.08 -10.33
N ASP A 414 -2.90 -5.61 -9.54
CA ASP A 414 -2.92 -5.80 -8.11
C ASP A 414 -4.28 -6.36 -7.66
N GLU A 415 -4.24 -7.52 -7.02
CA GLU A 415 -5.41 -8.26 -6.53
C GLU A 415 -5.61 -8.05 -5.02
N PHE A 416 -4.67 -7.36 -4.34
CA PHE A 416 -4.77 -7.00 -2.93
C PHE A 416 -5.02 -8.21 -1.95
N ASP A 417 -4.29 -9.33 -2.15
CA ASP A 417 -4.41 -10.58 -1.37
C ASP A 417 -3.55 -10.73 -0.07
#